data_AF-A0A920H6Q6-F1
#
_entry.id   AF-A0A920H6Q6-F1
#
_cell.length_a   1.000
_cell.length_b   1.000
_cell.length_c   1.000
_cell.angle_alpha   90.00
_cell.angle_beta   90.00
_cell.angle_gamma   90.00
#
_symmetry.space_group_name_H-M   'P 1'
#
loop_
_entity.id
_entity.type
_entity.pdbx_description
1 polymer ?
#
loop_
_entity_poly.entity_id
_entity_poly.type
_entity_poly.pdbx_seq_one_letter_code
_entity_poly.pdbx_strand_id
1 'polypeptide(L)'
;MEVSNDFLIGRILANDLVDDETGEIVLPLNTTIDEENISTLLSKAKGKFETLYINDIDCGPYISSTLSIDSTQTQLEAQVEIYKMMRPGEPPTKESAQNLFSNLFFIKERYDLSDVGRMKFNARIGDDSSKENILNKNDIVNVILELVNIRNGNGEVDDIDHLGNRRVRSVGEMVENVYRVGLVRLEEGCKRKINCSRI
;
A
#
# COMPACT_ATOMS: atom_id res chain seq x y z
N MET A 1 13.66 11.36 -30.40
CA MET A 1 14.93 11.99 -30.02
C MET A 1 15.97 10.90 -30.05
N GLU A 2 17.08 11.09 -30.76
CA GLU A 2 18.23 10.19 -30.62
C GLU A 2 18.82 10.42 -29.23
N VAL A 3 18.84 9.37 -28.41
CA VAL A 3 19.37 9.40 -27.05
C VAL A 3 20.75 8.75 -27.08
N SER A 4 21.77 9.44 -26.58
CA SER A 4 23.12 8.87 -26.46
C SER A 4 23.10 7.70 -25.47
N ASN A 5 23.91 6.67 -25.72
CA ASN A 5 24.04 5.52 -24.83
C ASN A 5 24.43 5.95 -23.41
N ASP A 6 25.26 6.98 -23.28
CA ASP A 6 25.70 7.52 -21.99
C ASP A 6 24.55 8.08 -21.14
N PHE A 7 23.46 8.53 -21.77
CA PHE A 7 22.28 9.03 -21.06
C PHE A 7 21.42 7.91 -20.47
N LEU A 8 21.51 6.70 -21.03
CA LEU A 8 20.77 5.54 -20.55
C LEU A 8 21.43 4.93 -19.31
N ILE A 9 22.75 5.08 -19.17
CA ILE A 9 23.49 4.54 -18.04
C ILE A 9 23.00 5.17 -16.74
N GLY A 10 22.69 4.34 -15.75
CA GLY A 10 22.17 4.74 -14.44
C GLY A 10 20.66 4.99 -14.40
N ARG A 11 19.93 4.90 -15.53
CA ARG A 11 18.46 4.88 -15.51
C ARG A 11 17.93 3.52 -15.03
N ILE A 12 16.71 3.52 -14.52
CA ILE A 12 16.05 2.33 -13.97
C ILE A 12 14.89 1.93 -14.87
N LEU A 13 14.74 0.63 -15.14
CA LEU A 13 13.64 0.09 -15.94
C LEU A 13 12.30 0.13 -15.21
N ALA A 14 11.26 0.57 -15.92
CA ALA A 14 9.90 0.64 -15.37
C ALA A 14 9.15 -0.69 -15.45
N ASN A 15 9.36 -1.47 -16.53
CA ASN A 15 8.69 -2.74 -16.79
C ASN A 15 9.70 -3.86 -17.02
N ASP A 16 9.25 -5.10 -16.87
CA ASP A 16 10.02 -6.28 -17.27
C ASP A 16 10.30 -6.25 -18.77
N LEU A 17 11.55 -6.52 -19.14
CA LEU A 17 11.94 -6.71 -20.53
C LEU A 17 11.80 -8.18 -20.88
N VAL A 18 10.76 -8.52 -21.65
CA VAL A 18 10.48 -9.87 -22.12
C VAL A 18 10.97 -10.03 -23.55
N ASP A 19 11.59 -11.16 -23.86
CA ASP A 19 11.92 -11.53 -25.24
C ASP A 19 10.68 -12.10 -25.93
N ASP A 20 10.24 -11.48 -27.04
CA ASP A 20 9.06 -11.97 -27.78
C ASP A 20 9.27 -13.36 -28.41
N GLU A 21 10.52 -13.78 -28.64
CA GLU A 21 10.82 -15.06 -29.29
C GLU A 21 10.79 -16.23 -28.30
N THR A 22 11.30 -16.03 -27.08
CA THR A 22 11.38 -17.08 -26.06
C THR A 22 10.32 -16.94 -24.96
N GLY A 23 9.73 -15.76 -24.79
CA GLY A 23 8.85 -15.43 -23.68
C GLY A 23 9.55 -15.33 -22.33
N GLU A 24 10.89 -15.34 -22.32
CA GLU A 24 11.68 -15.25 -21.09
C GLU A 24 11.94 -13.80 -20.68
N ILE A 25 11.94 -13.55 -19.37
CA ILE A 25 12.30 -12.25 -18.80
C ILE A 25 13.81 -12.12 -18.89
N VAL A 26 14.28 -11.16 -19.68
CA VAL A 26 15.69 -10.89 -19.92
C VAL A 26 16.25 -9.99 -18.83
N LEU A 27 15.51 -8.92 -18.51
CA LEU A 27 15.81 -7.99 -17.43
C LEU A 27 14.54 -7.77 -16.61
N PRO A 28 14.56 -7.99 -15.29
CA PRO A 28 13.41 -7.72 -14.45
C PRO A 28 13.22 -6.21 -14.27
N LEU A 29 12.00 -5.82 -13.88
CA LEU A 29 11.64 -4.47 -13.48
C LEU A 29 12.57 -3.97 -12.37
N ASN A 30 12.72 -2.65 -12.28
CA ASN A 30 13.55 -1.99 -11.27
C ASN A 30 15.06 -2.32 -11.35
N THR A 31 15.54 -2.86 -12.47
CA THR A 31 16.97 -3.05 -12.73
C THR A 31 17.61 -1.76 -13.24
N THR A 32 18.83 -1.45 -12.78
CA THR A 32 19.65 -0.34 -13.26
C THR A 32 20.31 -0.69 -14.59
N ILE A 33 20.34 0.27 -15.51
CA ILE A 33 20.99 0.12 -16.81
C ILE A 33 22.48 0.39 -16.66
N ASP A 34 23.28 -0.68 -16.73
CA ASP A 34 24.73 -0.66 -16.74
C ASP A 34 25.30 -0.92 -18.15
N GLU A 35 26.60 -0.69 -18.34
CA GLU A 35 27.28 -0.91 -19.62
C GLU A 35 27.19 -2.36 -20.14
N GLU A 36 27.08 -3.34 -19.23
CA GLU A 36 26.92 -4.75 -19.58
C GLU A 36 25.50 -5.03 -20.13
N ASN A 37 24.49 -4.47 -19.48
CA ASN A 37 23.08 -4.70 -19.76
C ASN A 37 22.54 -3.85 -20.92
N ILE A 38 23.22 -2.77 -21.30
CA ILE A 38 22.75 -1.89 -22.38
C ILE A 38 22.73 -2.60 -23.74
N SER A 39 23.70 -3.49 -23.98
CA SER A 39 23.82 -4.22 -25.25
C SER A 39 22.69 -5.23 -25.45
N THR A 40 22.32 -5.93 -24.37
CA THR A 40 21.19 -6.87 -24.36
C THR A 40 19.86 -6.14 -24.42
N LEU A 41 19.75 -4.99 -23.76
CA LEU A 41 18.57 -4.15 -23.82
C LEU A 41 18.33 -3.59 -25.22
N LEU A 42 19.34 -3.01 -25.87
CA LEU A 42 19.18 -2.41 -27.21
C LEU A 42 18.83 -3.45 -28.29
N SER A 43 19.40 -4.65 -28.20
CA SER A 43 19.12 -5.72 -29.15
C SER A 43 17.70 -6.28 -29.01
N LYS A 44 17.19 -6.40 -27.77
CA LYS A 44 15.89 -7.04 -27.50
C LYS A 44 14.71 -6.08 -27.34
N ALA A 45 14.93 -4.82 -26.97
CA ALA A 45 13.85 -3.85 -26.70
C ALA A 45 13.11 -3.34 -27.95
N LYS A 46 13.49 -3.80 -29.17
CA LYS A 46 12.80 -3.52 -30.45
C LYS A 46 12.30 -2.06 -30.60
N GLY A 47 13.11 -1.11 -30.14
CA GLY A 47 12.90 0.33 -30.31
C GLY A 47 11.99 1.03 -29.27
N LYS A 48 11.40 0.32 -28.30
CA LYS A 48 10.60 0.96 -27.23
C LYS A 48 10.79 0.26 -25.88
N PHE A 49 11.22 1.03 -24.89
CA PHE A 49 11.24 0.62 -23.49
C PHE A 49 10.94 1.83 -22.60
N GLU A 50 10.46 1.56 -21.40
CA GLU A 50 10.07 2.58 -20.43
C GLU A 50 11.09 2.62 -19.29
N THR A 51 11.48 3.84 -18.90
CA THR A 51 12.37 4.08 -17.78
C THR A 51 11.68 4.95 -16.75
N LEU A 52 12.08 4.80 -15.49
CA LEU A 52 11.58 5.65 -14.42
C LEU A 52 12.13 7.07 -14.58
N TYR A 53 11.21 8.04 -14.57
CA TYR A 53 11.58 9.44 -14.52
C TYR A 53 12.00 9.81 -13.10
N ILE A 54 13.31 9.83 -12.88
CA ILE A 54 13.92 10.17 -11.60
C ILE A 54 14.67 11.49 -11.76
N ASN A 55 14.38 12.43 -10.86
CA ASN A 55 15.03 13.72 -10.71
C ASN A 55 15.36 13.94 -9.24
N ASP A 56 16.54 14.48 -8.96
CA ASP A 56 16.99 14.74 -7.58
C ASP A 56 16.18 15.84 -6.84
N ILE A 57 15.36 16.60 -7.56
CA ILE A 57 14.60 17.73 -7.04
C ILE A 57 13.14 17.35 -6.85
N ASP A 58 12.45 16.97 -7.94
CA ASP A 58 10.99 16.82 -7.93
C ASP A 58 10.50 15.37 -7.85
N CYS A 59 11.34 14.39 -8.17
CA CYS A 59 10.93 12.99 -8.37
C CYS A 59 11.99 12.01 -7.87
N GLY A 60 12.08 11.84 -6.55
CA GLY A 60 13.05 10.92 -5.94
C GLY A 60 12.72 9.43 -6.17
N PRO A 61 13.73 8.55 -6.20
CA PRO A 61 13.56 7.12 -6.48
C PRO A 61 13.13 6.32 -5.24
N TYR A 62 12.17 6.81 -4.45
CA TYR A 62 11.83 6.22 -3.15
C TYR A 62 11.23 4.81 -3.29
N ILE A 63 10.24 4.65 -4.18
CA ILE A 63 9.56 3.36 -4.39
C ILE A 63 10.53 2.33 -5.00
N SER A 64 11.34 2.76 -5.97
CA SER A 64 12.39 1.94 -6.57
C SER A 64 13.38 1.44 -5.52
N SER A 65 13.88 2.33 -4.66
CA SER A 65 14.82 1.98 -3.59
C SER A 65 14.20 1.03 -2.55
N THR A 66 12.92 1.22 -2.20
CA THR A 66 12.23 0.30 -1.28
C THR A 66 12.01 -1.07 -1.89
N LEU A 67 11.68 -1.13 -3.18
CA LEU A 67 11.43 -2.38 -3.88
C LEU A 67 12.71 -3.22 -4.03
N SER A 68 13.88 -2.59 -4.14
CA SER A 68 15.17 -3.29 -4.16
C SER A 68 15.53 -3.97 -2.84
N ILE A 69 14.97 -3.50 -1.71
CA ILE A 69 15.21 -4.07 -0.37
C ILE A 69 14.18 -5.16 -0.04
N ASP A 70 12.99 -5.10 -0.67
CA ASP A 70 11.92 -6.06 -0.45
C ASP A 70 12.34 -7.46 -0.92
N SER A 71 12.11 -8.45 -0.05
CA SER A 71 12.42 -9.84 -0.32
C SER A 71 11.23 -10.61 -0.89
N THR A 72 10.02 -10.03 -0.84
CA THR A 72 8.79 -10.70 -1.26
C THR A 72 8.54 -10.50 -2.76
N GLN A 73 8.10 -11.56 -3.44
CA GLN A 73 7.80 -11.51 -4.88
C GLN A 73 6.33 -11.76 -5.18
N THR A 74 5.64 -12.46 -4.28
CA THR A 74 4.22 -12.79 -4.45
C THR A 74 3.35 -12.16 -3.36
N GLN A 75 2.08 -11.92 -3.70
CA GLN A 75 1.09 -11.40 -2.73
C GLN A 75 0.98 -12.29 -1.47
N LEU A 76 1.10 -13.61 -1.64
CA LEU A 76 0.99 -14.55 -0.53
C LEU A 76 2.19 -14.44 0.43
N GLU A 77 3.39 -14.31 -0.11
CA GLU A 77 4.61 -14.09 0.70
C GLU A 77 4.51 -12.78 1.47
N ALA A 78 4.07 -11.70 0.82
CA ALA A 78 3.84 -10.42 1.48
C ALA A 78 2.83 -10.53 2.64
N GLN A 79 1.72 -11.26 2.43
CA GLN A 79 0.74 -11.50 3.50
C GLN A 79 1.31 -12.35 4.64
N VAL A 80 2.18 -13.31 4.33
CA VAL A 80 2.86 -14.15 5.32
C VAL A 80 3.87 -13.33 6.13
N GLU A 81 4.64 -12.44 5.51
CA GLU A 81 5.53 -11.50 6.20
C GLU A 81 4.75 -10.59 7.15
N ILE A 82 3.64 -10.01 6.69
CA ILE A 82 2.74 -9.21 7.54
C ILE A 82 2.23 -10.03 8.73
N TYR A 83 1.85 -11.29 8.50
CA TYR A 83 1.40 -12.19 9.56
C TYR A 83 2.48 -12.43 10.62
N LYS A 84 3.72 -12.73 10.20
CA LYS A 84 4.86 -12.97 11.10
C LYS A 84 5.17 -11.74 11.97
N MET A 85 5.08 -10.55 11.40
CA MET A 85 5.32 -9.29 12.13
C MET A 85 4.25 -9.04 13.20
N MET A 86 2.98 -9.30 12.88
CA MET A 86 1.86 -9.10 13.81
C MET A 86 1.78 -10.19 14.89
N ARG A 87 2.17 -11.43 14.56
CA ARG A 87 2.12 -12.60 15.45
C ARG A 87 3.45 -13.35 15.44
N PRO A 88 4.47 -12.81 16.12
CA PRO A 88 5.79 -13.45 16.16
C PRO A 88 5.70 -14.80 16.87
N GLY A 89 6.07 -15.87 16.15
CA GLY A 89 6.15 -17.23 16.70
C GLY A 89 4.98 -18.16 16.36
N GLU A 90 3.87 -17.67 15.77
CA GLU A 90 2.82 -18.54 15.24
C GLU A 90 3.16 -18.97 13.81
N PRO A 91 3.06 -20.28 13.45
CA PRO A 91 3.31 -20.71 12.08
C PRO A 91 2.23 -20.15 11.14
N PRO A 92 2.60 -19.41 10.07
CA PRO A 92 1.63 -18.84 9.15
C PRO A 92 1.05 -19.93 8.25
N THR A 93 -0.28 -19.99 8.15
CA THR A 93 -0.98 -20.70 7.07
C THR A 93 -1.52 -19.69 6.06
N LYS A 94 -1.67 -20.12 4.79
CA LYS A 94 -2.20 -19.26 3.71
C LYS A 94 -3.52 -18.61 4.09
N GLU A 95 -4.45 -19.40 4.61
CA GLU A 95 -5.79 -18.92 5.00
C GLU A 95 -5.72 -17.96 6.19
N SER A 96 -4.91 -18.26 7.21
CA SER A 96 -4.75 -17.37 8.38
C SER A 96 -4.15 -16.03 8.00
N ALA A 97 -3.14 -16.02 7.12
CA ALA A 97 -2.52 -14.79 6.63
C ALA A 97 -3.50 -13.92 5.82
N GLN A 98 -4.22 -14.54 4.87
CA GLN A 98 -5.24 -13.86 4.07
C GLN A 98 -6.39 -13.29 4.92
N ASN A 99 -6.89 -14.09 5.86
CA ASN A 99 -7.95 -13.67 6.76
C ASN A 99 -7.48 -12.56 7.69
N LEU A 100 -6.27 -12.63 8.26
CA LEU A 100 -5.72 -11.58 9.10
C LEU A 100 -5.64 -10.26 8.33
N PHE A 101 -5.04 -10.26 7.13
CA PHE A 101 -4.89 -9.07 6.31
C PHE A 101 -6.23 -8.44 5.95
N SER A 102 -7.21 -9.25 5.54
CA SER A 102 -8.55 -8.79 5.20
C SER A 102 -9.25 -8.14 6.41
N ASN A 103 -9.11 -8.75 7.59
CA ASN A 103 -9.70 -8.26 8.83
C ASN A 103 -9.11 -6.93 9.33
N LEU A 104 -7.89 -6.58 8.93
CA LEU A 104 -7.25 -5.35 9.41
C LEU A 104 -7.90 -4.08 8.86
N PHE A 105 -8.25 -4.06 7.57
CA PHE A 105 -8.63 -2.82 6.87
C PHE A 105 -9.92 -2.90 6.05
N PHE A 106 -10.31 -4.11 5.62
CA PHE A 106 -11.36 -4.30 4.60
C PHE A 106 -12.67 -4.87 5.15
N ILE A 107 -12.72 -5.22 6.44
CA ILE A 107 -13.90 -5.78 7.08
C ILE A 107 -14.55 -4.71 7.97
N LYS A 108 -15.79 -4.33 7.63
CA LYS A 108 -16.55 -3.26 8.29
C LYS A 108 -16.78 -3.50 9.78
N GLU A 109 -16.92 -4.76 10.19
CA GLU A 109 -17.10 -5.14 11.60
C GLU A 109 -15.83 -4.95 12.44
N ARG A 110 -14.66 -4.81 11.80
CA ARG A 110 -13.35 -4.69 12.44
C ARG A 110 -12.72 -3.33 12.23
N TYR A 111 -13.10 -2.62 11.17
CA TYR A 111 -12.51 -1.36 10.78
C TYR A 111 -13.57 -0.38 10.30
N ASP A 112 -13.58 0.83 10.88
CA ASP A 112 -14.53 1.90 10.57
C ASP A 112 -13.85 3.26 10.81
N LEU A 113 -13.61 4.04 9.75
CA LEU A 113 -13.09 5.40 9.85
C LEU A 113 -14.08 6.35 10.54
N SER A 114 -15.36 6.00 10.64
CA SER A 114 -16.48 6.91 10.86
C SER A 114 -16.64 7.95 9.75
N ASP A 115 -17.82 8.55 9.66
CA ASP A 115 -18.13 9.55 8.62
C ASP A 115 -17.19 10.77 8.71
N VAL A 116 -16.82 11.19 9.93
CA VAL A 116 -15.89 12.31 10.15
C VAL A 116 -14.47 11.94 9.72
N GLY A 117 -14.03 10.71 10.02
CA GLY A 117 -12.71 10.25 9.60
C GLY A 117 -12.63 10.12 8.08
N ARG A 118 -13.68 9.59 7.43
CA ARG A 118 -13.73 9.49 5.98
C ARG A 118 -13.76 10.87 5.31
N MET A 119 -14.57 11.80 5.82
CA MET A 119 -14.59 13.19 5.36
C MET A 119 -13.20 13.83 5.45
N LYS A 120 -12.51 13.65 6.58
CA LYS A 120 -11.14 14.19 6.77
C LYS A 120 -10.13 13.56 5.84
N PHE A 121 -10.22 12.25 5.64
CA PHE A 121 -9.36 11.50 4.72
C PHE A 121 -9.52 12.01 3.28
N ASN A 122 -10.76 12.07 2.78
CA ASN A 122 -11.06 12.56 1.43
C ASN A 122 -10.62 14.03 1.28
N ALA A 123 -10.84 14.87 2.29
CA ALA A 123 -10.45 16.28 2.25
C ALA A 123 -8.92 16.48 2.17
N ARG A 124 -8.12 15.61 2.81
CA ARG A 124 -6.65 15.70 2.76
C ARG A 124 -6.10 15.15 1.44
N ILE A 125 -6.66 14.05 0.93
CA ILE A 125 -6.15 13.38 -0.29
C ILE A 125 -6.70 14.01 -1.58
N GLY A 126 -7.84 14.70 -1.52
CA GLY A 126 -8.47 15.31 -2.69
C GLY A 126 -9.29 14.34 -3.55
N ASP A 127 -9.57 13.14 -3.06
CA ASP A 127 -10.41 12.14 -3.72
C ASP A 127 -11.70 11.90 -2.93
N ASP A 128 -12.84 12.30 -3.49
CA ASP A 128 -14.18 12.16 -2.88
C ASP A 128 -15.01 11.02 -3.50
N SER A 129 -14.35 10.12 -4.24
CA SER A 129 -15.02 9.04 -4.97
C SER A 129 -15.62 7.96 -4.06
N SER A 130 -15.00 7.68 -2.91
CA SER A 130 -15.46 6.66 -1.97
C SER A 130 -16.11 7.27 -0.73
N LYS A 131 -17.31 6.75 -0.42
CA LYS A 131 -18.12 7.10 0.75
C LYS A 131 -18.17 5.99 1.79
N GLU A 132 -17.47 4.89 1.55
CA GLU A 132 -17.43 3.78 2.49
C GLU A 132 -16.43 4.09 3.61
N ASN A 133 -16.79 3.71 4.84
CA ASN A 133 -15.94 3.94 6.01
C ASN A 133 -14.80 2.91 6.16
N ILE A 134 -14.68 1.96 5.24
CA ILE A 134 -13.52 1.05 5.15
C ILE A 134 -12.48 1.63 4.18
N LEU A 135 -11.24 1.15 4.28
CA LEU A 135 -10.19 1.54 3.34
C LEU A 135 -10.29 0.72 2.05
N ASN A 136 -10.05 1.38 0.93
CA ASN A 136 -9.85 0.75 -0.37
C ASN A 136 -8.36 0.69 -0.74
N LYS A 137 -8.02 -0.14 -1.73
CA LYS A 137 -6.63 -0.20 -2.25
C LYS A 137 -6.17 1.15 -2.79
N ASN A 138 -7.04 1.86 -3.50
CA ASN A 138 -6.76 3.19 -4.04
C ASN A 138 -6.52 4.21 -2.92
N ASP A 139 -7.26 4.12 -1.80
CA ASP A 139 -7.05 4.98 -0.65
C ASP A 139 -5.60 4.85 -0.13
N ILE A 140 -5.11 3.62 0.01
CA ILE A 140 -3.73 3.34 0.47
C ILE A 140 -2.70 3.86 -0.54
N VAL A 141 -2.91 3.63 -1.83
CA VAL A 141 -2.01 4.13 -2.89
C VAL A 141 -1.95 5.65 -2.89
N ASN A 142 -3.08 6.32 -2.73
CA ASN A 142 -3.16 7.77 -2.69
C ASN A 142 -2.47 8.35 -1.43
N VAL A 143 -2.55 7.66 -0.28
CA VAL A 143 -1.79 8.05 0.93
C VAL A 143 -0.28 7.97 0.67
N ILE A 144 0.19 6.89 0.04
CA ILE A 144 1.61 6.73 -0.29
C ILE A 144 2.05 7.80 -1.29
N LEU A 145 1.21 8.10 -2.29
CA LEU A 145 1.47 9.16 -3.25
C LEU A 145 1.59 10.53 -2.59
N GLU A 146 0.67 10.87 -1.70
CA GLU A 146 0.71 12.12 -0.94
C GLU A 146 1.95 12.21 -0.06
N LEU A 147 2.35 11.11 0.59
CA LEU A 147 3.59 11.06 1.37
C LEU A 147 4.83 11.31 0.50
N VAL A 148 4.87 10.73 -0.70
CA VAL A 148 5.94 10.97 -1.67
C VAL A 148 5.92 12.41 -2.17
N ASN A 149 4.75 13.00 -2.42
CA ASN A 149 4.61 14.40 -2.84
C ASN A 149 5.16 15.36 -1.78
N ILE A 150 4.79 15.16 -0.51
CA ILE A 150 5.33 15.96 0.61
C ILE A 150 6.85 15.80 0.66
N ARG A 151 7.38 14.59 0.46
CA ARG A 151 8.82 14.36 0.45
C ARG A 151 9.55 15.06 -0.71
N ASN A 152 8.91 15.14 -1.87
CA ASN A 152 9.39 15.90 -3.04
C ASN A 152 9.20 17.43 -2.88
N GLY A 153 8.66 17.90 -1.75
CA GLY A 153 8.41 19.32 -1.50
C GLY A 153 7.10 19.86 -2.09
N ASN A 154 6.30 18.99 -2.73
CA ASN A 154 5.02 19.33 -3.33
C ASN A 154 3.86 19.11 -2.35
N GLY A 155 3.97 19.67 -1.14
CA GLY A 155 2.95 19.55 -0.10
C GLY A 155 3.44 20.07 1.25
N GLU A 156 2.50 20.35 2.15
CA GLU A 156 2.79 20.78 3.51
C GLU A 156 2.51 19.67 4.51
N VAL A 157 3.36 19.58 5.53
CA VAL A 157 3.16 18.68 6.67
C VAL A 157 2.04 19.22 7.55
N ASP A 158 1.13 18.34 7.96
CA ASP A 158 0.03 18.72 8.83
C ASP A 158 0.51 19.15 10.22
N ASP A 159 -0.07 20.25 10.72
CA ASP A 159 0.07 20.65 12.12
C ASP A 159 -0.93 19.87 12.99
N ILE A 160 -0.39 19.10 13.95
CA ILE A 160 -1.16 18.29 14.89
C ILE A 160 -1.94 19.17 15.89
N ASP A 161 -1.47 20.39 16.16
CA ASP A 161 -2.12 21.30 17.10
C ASP A 161 -3.21 22.16 16.46
N HIS A 162 -3.34 22.11 15.13
CA HIS A 162 -4.43 22.76 14.43
C HIS A 162 -5.78 22.25 14.94
N LEU A 163 -6.66 23.16 15.38
CA LEU A 163 -7.95 22.79 15.97
C LEU A 163 -8.86 22.00 15.02
N GLY A 164 -8.70 22.19 13.70
CA GLY A 164 -9.38 21.35 12.71
C GLY A 164 -9.01 19.87 12.80
N ASN A 165 -7.84 19.52 13.33
CA ASN A 165 -7.36 18.16 13.56
C ASN A 165 -7.62 17.68 15.00
N ARG A 166 -8.10 18.57 15.88
CA ARG A 166 -8.55 18.24 17.24
C ARG A 166 -10.07 18.06 17.24
N ARG A 167 -10.55 16.96 17.83
CA ARG A 167 -11.99 16.68 17.97
C ARG A 167 -12.39 16.69 19.44
N VAL A 168 -13.39 17.49 19.77
CA VAL A 168 -14.05 17.45 21.09
C VAL A 168 -15.11 16.36 21.05
N ARG A 169 -15.04 15.41 21.99
CA ARG A 169 -16.05 14.35 22.15
C ARG A 169 -16.99 14.72 23.29
N SER A 170 -18.29 14.67 23.00
CA SER A 170 -19.32 14.87 24.01
C SER A 170 -19.48 13.61 24.88
N VAL A 171 -20.09 13.77 26.06
CA VAL A 171 -20.39 12.64 26.98
C VAL A 171 -21.21 11.56 26.27
N GLY A 172 -22.18 11.95 25.45
CA GLY A 172 -23.00 11.01 24.67
C GLY A 172 -22.18 10.12 23.73
N GLU A 173 -21.23 10.69 22.99
CA GLU A 173 -20.35 9.94 22.07
C GLU A 173 -19.46 8.96 22.84
N MET A 174 -18.95 9.37 24.01
CA MET A 174 -18.15 8.49 24.87
C MET A 174 -18.97 7.31 25.39
N VAL A 175 -20.18 7.56 25.88
CA VAL A 175 -21.09 6.52 26.38
C VAL A 175 -21.50 5.57 25.25
N GLU A 176 -21.80 6.09 24.06
CA GLU A 176 -22.15 5.27 22.89
C GLU A 176 -21.02 4.31 22.52
N ASN A 177 -19.78 4.80 22.45
CA ASN A 177 -18.63 3.95 22.12
C ASN A 177 -18.41 2.84 23.15
N VAL A 178 -18.53 3.15 24.45
CA VAL A 178 -18.43 2.14 25.52
C VAL A 178 -19.57 1.11 25.40
N TYR A 179 -20.79 1.57 25.13
CA TYR A 179 -21.94 0.69 24.96
C TYR A 179 -21.79 -0.22 23.72
N ARG A 180 -21.32 0.32 22.59
CA ARG A 180 -21.05 -0.42 21.36
C ARG A 180 -20.05 -1.55 21.60
N VAL A 181 -18.93 -1.27 22.29
CA VAL A 181 -17.95 -2.30 22.66
C VAL A 181 -18.58 -3.38 23.56
N GLY A 182 -19.46 -2.96 24.49
CA GLY A 182 -20.23 -3.89 25.31
C GLY A 182 -21.13 -4.82 24.50
N LEU A 183 -21.87 -4.28 23.52
CA LEU A 183 -22.74 -5.05 22.64
C LEU A 183 -21.96 -6.05 21.79
N VAL A 184 -20.82 -5.66 21.22
CA VAL A 184 -19.98 -6.58 20.44
C VAL A 184 -19.52 -7.77 21.29
N ARG A 185 -19.14 -7.54 22.55
CA ARG A 185 -18.76 -8.62 23.48
C ARG A 185 -19.93 -9.55 23.80
N LEU A 186 -21.12 -9.00 23.99
CA LEU A 186 -22.34 -9.78 24.23
C LEU A 186 -22.71 -10.62 23.01
N GLU A 187 -22.61 -10.03 21.81
CA GLU A 187 -22.87 -10.70 20.54
C GLU A 187 -21.95 -11.92 20.36
N GLU A 188 -20.65 -11.76 20.59
CA GLU A 188 -19.69 -12.88 20.53
C GLU A 188 -20.02 -13.97 21.56
N GLY A 189 -20.38 -13.58 22.78
CA GLY A 189 -20.81 -14.54 23.81
C GLY A 189 -22.04 -15.34 23.42
N CYS A 190 -23.05 -14.67 22.84
CA CYS A 190 -24.27 -15.30 22.35
C CYS A 190 -24.00 -16.21 21.13
N LYS A 191 -23.22 -15.76 20.14
CA LYS A 191 -22.84 -16.58 18.98
C LYS A 191 -22.15 -17.88 19.40
N ARG A 192 -21.22 -17.82 20.37
CA ARG A 192 -20.56 -19.01 20.93
C ARG A 192 -21.56 -19.96 21.57
N LYS A 193 -22.51 -19.45 22.37
CA LYS A 193 -23.55 -20.27 23.02
C LYS A 193 -24.46 -20.96 21.99
N ILE A 194 -24.96 -20.21 21.00
CA ILE A 194 -25.85 -20.74 19.96
C ILE A 194 -25.17 -21.85 19.13
N ASN A 195 -23.90 -21.67 18.77
CA ASN A 195 -23.15 -22.72 18.07
C ASN A 195 -22.91 -23.96 18.94
N CYS A 196 -22.67 -23.77 20.25
CA CYS A 196 -22.53 -24.87 21.19
C CYS A 196 -23.85 -25.64 21.41
N SER A 197 -25.01 -24.99 21.28
CA SER A 197 -26.33 -25.63 21.40
C SER A 197 -26.81 -26.31 20.11
N ARG A 198 -26.11 -26.14 19.00
CA ARG A 198 -26.38 -26.77 17.69
C ARG A 198 -25.55 -28.04 17.43
N ILE A 199 -24.73 -28.43 18.40
CA ILE A 199 -23.97 -29.69 18.48
C ILE A 199 -24.64 -30.53 19.56
#